data_AF-A0A7C5ETT9-F1
#
_entry.id   AF-A0A7C5ETT9-F1
#
_cell.length_a   1.000
_cell.length_b   1.000
_cell.length_c   1.000
_cell.angle_alpha   90.00
_cell.angle_beta   90.00
_cell.angle_gamma   90.00
#
_symmetry.space_group_name_H-M   'P 1'
#
loop_
_entity.id
_entity.type
_entity.pdbx_description
1 polymer ?
#
loop_
_entity_poly.entity_id
_entity_poly.type
_entity_poly.pdbx_seq_one_letter_code
_entity_poly.pdbx_strand_id
1 'polypeptide(L)'
;LLEEGASASAGRLRIRFRHSATLQPDSTLTVKVNRIPVASVRLTQENAEGGEIAVEIPPAALTGDTIEIGFSGFLQTTEDICSLLDDESAWVTILPDSEIAFTVSRPPFQPNLGRLPYPFVRERTPQEQAVIVVLADELDAADWAAALPLAGYLGRASAWRDLPIYAVRESEFNERLAAQYDLIFVGRSGTLNILGNAAVSLPLGRAADGTILGPDGNPLAADTGVIMETPSPWDAHRGLLVVTGSTTEALRRAVQALVQPAFPSEARGEYALILQAPAEEPPIVASGRLTHTLESLGYDDLVMQGVGRQTRDVTLVIPSALKVESARLRVRFSHSPFLWQKVSYLNVYLNDVPVKGVYLDERNEERGEVLFDIRGEQFVPGKNILRFLFDLRLEDWDCREAGWARAWGTIHRDTLLTLDLGPGDGTMDLAGFPGPYTGGALWILPDRPSPETMAGTFLLMAQLGRELGEDILYHRLTVASQAPRADLEKQNVIAVGLPAENPILAEVADKLPYPLGALSSSGAIQGAKPVGAVEQIASPWNARYRLLVISGANDELVGRAA
;
A
#
# COMPACT_ATOMS: atom_id res chain seq x y z
N LEU A 1 7.27 3.99 -15.69
CA LEU A 1 8.29 2.91 -15.71
C LEU A 1 9.72 3.46 -15.64
N LEU A 2 9.98 4.64 -16.21
CA LEU A 2 11.28 5.30 -16.12
C LEU A 2 11.23 6.35 -15.02
N GLU A 3 12.30 6.43 -14.24
CA GLU A 3 12.48 7.44 -13.18
C GLU A 3 12.45 8.85 -13.78
N GLU A 4 12.04 9.85 -13.00
CA GLU A 4 11.95 11.22 -13.49
C GLU A 4 13.35 11.74 -13.88
N GLY A 5 13.52 12.14 -15.14
CA GLY A 5 14.81 12.49 -15.74
C GLY A 5 15.60 11.30 -16.32
N ALA A 6 15.21 10.06 -16.02
CA ALA A 6 15.73 8.88 -16.70
C ALA A 6 15.10 8.72 -18.09
N SER A 7 15.87 8.21 -19.03
CA SER A 7 15.41 7.94 -20.39
C SER A 7 15.71 6.49 -20.77
N ALA A 8 14.76 5.82 -21.43
CA ALA A 8 15.02 4.54 -22.08
C ALA A 8 15.45 4.79 -23.52
N SER A 9 16.59 4.23 -23.89
CA SER A 9 17.11 4.28 -25.27
C SER A 9 16.67 3.07 -26.10
N ALA A 10 16.36 1.96 -25.44
CA ALA A 10 15.85 0.74 -26.06
C ALA A 10 15.02 -0.05 -25.03
N GLY A 11 14.10 -0.87 -25.53
CA GLY A 11 13.36 -1.81 -24.70
C GLY A 11 12.95 -3.04 -25.49
N ARG A 12 12.86 -4.20 -24.83
CA ARG A 12 12.47 -5.48 -25.44
C ARG A 12 11.43 -6.17 -24.54
N LEU A 13 10.42 -6.74 -25.17
CA LEU A 13 9.43 -7.61 -24.54
C LEU A 13 9.72 -9.07 -24.92
N ARG A 14 9.65 -9.97 -23.94
CA ARG A 14 9.66 -11.42 -24.13
C ARG A 14 8.43 -11.99 -23.44
N ILE A 15 7.39 -12.27 -24.21
CA ILE A 15 6.10 -12.71 -23.71
C ILE A 15 6.00 -14.22 -23.86
N ARG A 16 5.93 -14.93 -22.74
CA ARG A 16 5.66 -16.37 -22.71
C ARG A 16 4.19 -16.62 -22.51
N PHE A 17 3.65 -17.61 -23.21
CA PHE A 17 2.23 -17.92 -23.13
C PHE A 17 1.97 -19.42 -23.26
N ARG A 18 0.79 -19.82 -22.78
CA ARG A 18 0.17 -21.13 -23.06
C ARG A 18 -1.23 -20.88 -23.57
N HIS A 19 -1.77 -21.81 -24.32
CA HIS A 19 -3.14 -21.69 -24.80
C HIS A 19 -3.77 -23.06 -24.93
N SER A 20 -5.10 -23.07 -25.13
CA SER A 20 -5.81 -24.31 -25.34
C SER A 20 -5.28 -25.06 -26.55
N ALA A 21 -5.05 -26.36 -26.38
CA ALA A 21 -4.73 -27.28 -27.47
C ALA A 21 -5.94 -27.57 -28.38
N THR A 22 -7.13 -27.02 -28.11
CA THR A 22 -8.30 -27.12 -28.99
C THR A 22 -8.43 -25.94 -29.96
N LEU A 23 -7.53 -24.95 -29.88
CA LEU A 23 -7.57 -23.80 -30.78
C LEU A 23 -7.30 -24.19 -32.23
N GLN A 24 -8.06 -23.56 -33.13
CA GLN A 24 -7.86 -23.64 -34.57
C GLN A 24 -6.58 -22.91 -34.99
N PRO A 25 -5.88 -23.37 -36.05
CA PRO A 25 -4.59 -22.81 -36.48
C PRO A 25 -4.59 -21.34 -36.94
N ASP A 26 -5.76 -20.75 -37.19
CA ASP A 26 -5.94 -19.34 -37.53
C ASP A 26 -6.12 -18.44 -36.28
N SER A 27 -6.14 -19.04 -35.09
CA SER A 27 -6.13 -18.29 -33.83
C SER A 27 -4.81 -17.51 -33.68
N THR A 28 -4.87 -16.31 -33.13
CA THR A 28 -3.70 -15.44 -32.96
C THR A 28 -3.66 -14.79 -31.60
N LEU A 29 -2.45 -14.49 -31.14
CA LEU A 29 -2.17 -13.60 -30.02
C LEU A 29 -1.38 -12.40 -30.56
N THR A 30 -1.87 -11.20 -30.28
CA THR A 30 -1.26 -9.92 -30.68
C THR A 30 -0.83 -9.14 -29.45
N VAL A 31 0.44 -8.71 -29.44
CA VAL A 31 1.02 -7.80 -28.45
C VAL A 31 0.87 -6.37 -28.96
N LYS A 32 0.39 -5.48 -28.10
CA LYS A 32 0.25 -4.04 -28.36
C LYS A 32 1.12 -3.27 -27.37
N VAL A 33 1.80 -2.24 -27.86
CA VAL A 33 2.50 -1.24 -27.02
C VAL A 33 1.80 0.10 -27.21
N ASN A 34 1.35 0.71 -26.13
CA ASN A 34 0.57 1.95 -26.14
C ASN A 34 -0.62 1.88 -27.13
N ARG A 35 -1.32 0.73 -27.09
CA ARG A 35 -2.46 0.38 -27.96
C ARG A 35 -2.13 0.15 -29.44
N ILE A 36 -0.86 0.26 -29.85
CA ILE A 36 -0.40 -0.01 -31.22
C ILE A 36 0.08 -1.46 -31.32
N PRO A 37 -0.46 -2.30 -32.22
CA PRO A 37 0.07 -3.65 -32.45
C PRO A 37 1.53 -3.64 -32.88
N VAL A 38 2.38 -4.42 -32.20
CA VAL A 38 3.82 -4.51 -32.49
C VAL A 38 4.25 -5.90 -32.96
N ALA A 39 3.53 -6.94 -32.56
CA ALA A 39 3.80 -8.32 -32.97
C ALA A 39 2.53 -9.18 -32.83
N SER A 40 2.42 -10.19 -33.70
CA SER A 40 1.38 -11.21 -33.63
C SER A 40 1.98 -12.58 -33.90
N VAL A 41 1.46 -13.61 -33.22
CA VAL A 41 1.83 -15.01 -33.45
C VAL A 41 0.57 -15.85 -33.66
N ARG A 42 0.68 -16.89 -34.49
CA ARG A 42 -0.34 -17.93 -34.58
C ARG A 42 -0.27 -18.86 -33.37
N LEU A 43 -1.43 -19.25 -32.87
CA LEU A 43 -1.59 -20.20 -31.78
C LEU A 43 -1.83 -21.58 -32.39
N THR A 44 -0.84 -22.46 -32.28
CA THR A 44 -0.76 -23.75 -32.97
C THR A 44 -0.50 -24.86 -31.96
N GLN A 45 -0.60 -26.12 -32.37
CA GLN A 45 -0.28 -27.23 -31.46
C GLN A 45 1.18 -27.20 -30.97
N GLU A 46 2.10 -26.67 -31.76
CA GLU A 46 3.53 -26.62 -31.43
C GLU A 46 3.84 -25.68 -30.26
N ASN A 47 3.03 -24.64 -30.05
CA ASN A 47 3.24 -23.63 -29.01
C ASN A 47 2.12 -23.58 -27.94
N ALA A 48 1.21 -24.56 -27.93
CA ALA A 48 0.13 -24.68 -26.95
C ALA A 48 0.63 -24.75 -25.51
N GLU A 49 1.65 -25.59 -25.26
CA GLU A 49 2.19 -25.82 -23.92
C GLU A 49 3.30 -24.82 -23.52
N GLY A 50 3.74 -23.93 -24.42
CA GLY A 50 4.82 -22.98 -24.12
C GLY A 50 5.32 -22.20 -25.33
N GLY A 51 4.55 -21.23 -25.79
CA GLY A 51 4.94 -20.29 -26.84
C GLY A 51 5.69 -19.07 -26.32
N GLU A 52 6.39 -18.37 -27.22
CA GLU A 52 7.09 -17.12 -26.94
C GLU A 52 6.90 -16.10 -28.08
N ILE A 53 6.75 -14.83 -27.73
CA ILE A 53 6.84 -13.67 -28.63
C ILE A 53 7.93 -12.74 -28.10
N ALA A 54 8.96 -12.48 -28.90
CA ALA A 54 9.98 -11.49 -28.60
C ALA A 54 9.85 -10.28 -29.55
N VAL A 55 9.75 -9.06 -29.02
CA VAL A 55 9.58 -7.85 -29.83
C VAL A 55 10.31 -6.66 -29.20
N GLU A 56 10.95 -5.85 -30.05
CA GLU A 56 11.53 -4.58 -29.64
C GLU A 56 10.43 -3.54 -29.45
N ILE A 57 10.50 -2.78 -28.36
CA ILE A 57 9.59 -1.67 -28.08
C ILE A 57 9.95 -0.53 -29.04
N PRO A 58 8.99 -0.03 -29.85
CA PRO A 58 9.25 1.09 -30.75
C PRO A 58 9.81 2.30 -29.98
N PRO A 59 10.87 2.98 -30.46
CA PRO A 59 11.44 4.12 -29.74
C PRO A 59 10.44 5.23 -29.42
N ALA A 60 9.47 5.46 -30.32
CA ALA A 60 8.39 6.42 -30.11
C ALA A 60 7.43 6.06 -28.96
N ALA A 61 7.41 4.80 -28.51
CA ALA A 61 6.64 4.36 -27.36
C ALA A 61 7.39 4.56 -26.02
N LEU A 62 8.69 4.88 -26.05
CA LEU A 62 9.55 5.05 -24.86
C LEU A 62 9.56 6.49 -24.32
N THR A 63 8.82 7.42 -24.93
CA THR A 63 8.86 8.86 -24.59
C THR A 63 7.85 9.30 -23.54
N GLY A 64 6.99 8.40 -23.06
CA GLY A 64 5.96 8.70 -22.05
C GLY A 64 6.24 8.07 -20.69
N ASP A 65 5.57 8.58 -19.66
CA ASP A 65 5.78 8.17 -18.26
C ASP A 65 5.27 6.74 -17.99
N THR A 66 4.29 6.31 -18.78
CA THR A 66 3.68 4.98 -18.74
C THR A 66 3.78 4.30 -20.10
N ILE A 67 4.12 3.02 -20.10
CA ILE A 67 4.07 2.15 -21.29
C ILE A 67 2.99 1.11 -21.02
N GLU A 68 1.94 1.13 -21.84
CA GLU A 68 0.84 0.16 -21.76
C GLU A 68 1.18 -1.05 -22.63
N ILE A 69 1.28 -2.23 -22.01
CA ILE A 69 1.42 -3.51 -22.73
C ILE A 69 0.05 -4.19 -22.76
N GLY A 70 -0.55 -4.23 -23.94
CA GLY A 70 -1.86 -4.85 -24.16
C GLY A 70 -1.75 -6.17 -24.91
N PHE A 71 -2.66 -7.10 -24.62
CA PHE A 71 -2.76 -8.37 -25.34
C PHE A 71 -4.14 -8.48 -25.99
N SER A 72 -4.18 -8.98 -27.22
CA SER A 72 -5.42 -9.21 -27.97
C SER A 72 -5.37 -10.61 -28.57
N GLY A 73 -6.25 -11.49 -28.11
CA GLY A 73 -6.43 -12.81 -28.68
C GLY A 73 -7.57 -12.83 -29.70
N PHE A 74 -7.35 -13.46 -30.84
CA PHE A 74 -8.43 -13.96 -31.69
C PHE A 74 -8.43 -15.48 -31.55
N LEU A 75 -9.36 -16.01 -30.77
CA LEU A 75 -9.36 -17.40 -30.33
C LEU A 75 -10.56 -18.12 -30.94
N GLN A 76 -10.30 -19.21 -31.65
CA GLN A 76 -11.33 -20.04 -32.28
C GLN A 76 -11.09 -21.48 -31.89
N THR A 77 -12.13 -22.18 -31.44
CA THR A 77 -12.08 -23.62 -31.12
C THR A 77 -12.75 -24.46 -32.20
N THR A 78 -13.55 -23.84 -33.07
CA THR A 78 -14.23 -24.49 -34.18
C THR A 78 -14.16 -23.61 -35.44
N GLU A 79 -14.37 -24.22 -36.61
CA GLU A 79 -14.50 -23.47 -37.87
C GLU A 79 -15.82 -22.67 -37.94
N ASP A 80 -16.82 -23.05 -37.14
CA ASP A 80 -18.08 -22.30 -37.01
C ASP A 80 -17.98 -21.29 -35.87
N ILE A 81 -17.45 -20.10 -36.19
CA ILE A 81 -17.25 -18.95 -35.30
C ILE A 81 -18.53 -18.60 -34.50
N CYS A 82 -19.72 -18.96 -34.99
CA CYS A 82 -21.00 -18.58 -34.37
C CYS A 82 -21.53 -19.66 -33.41
N SER A 83 -20.94 -20.86 -33.40
CA SER A 83 -21.45 -22.00 -32.63
C SER A 83 -21.13 -21.95 -31.12
N LEU A 84 -20.08 -21.21 -30.70
CA LEU A 84 -19.60 -21.20 -29.31
C LEU A 84 -19.03 -19.82 -28.91
N LEU A 85 -19.91 -18.82 -28.73
CA LEU A 85 -19.53 -17.43 -28.36
C LEU A 85 -18.96 -17.29 -26.93
N ASP A 86 -19.10 -18.31 -26.09
CA ASP A 86 -18.62 -18.36 -24.70
C ASP A 86 -17.94 -19.73 -24.43
N ASP A 87 -17.05 -20.17 -25.32
CA ASP A 87 -16.29 -21.42 -25.14
C ASP A 87 -15.20 -21.24 -24.08
N GLU A 88 -15.40 -21.80 -22.88
CA GLU A 88 -14.38 -21.80 -21.83
C GLU A 88 -13.11 -22.58 -22.22
N SER A 89 -13.17 -23.39 -23.29
CA SER A 89 -11.98 -24.02 -23.88
C SER A 89 -11.17 -23.08 -24.79
N ALA A 90 -11.66 -21.88 -25.11
CA ALA A 90 -10.94 -20.87 -25.88
C ALA A 90 -10.16 -19.93 -24.94
N TRP A 91 -8.97 -20.35 -24.50
CA TRP A 91 -8.16 -19.57 -23.57
C TRP A 91 -6.70 -19.42 -24.01
N VAL A 92 -6.10 -18.31 -23.56
CA VAL A 92 -4.66 -18.04 -23.57
C VAL A 92 -4.28 -17.52 -22.20
N THR A 93 -3.16 -18.00 -21.66
CA THR A 93 -2.57 -17.53 -20.41
C THR A 93 -1.21 -16.93 -20.71
N ILE A 94 -1.02 -15.67 -20.31
CA ILE A 94 0.31 -15.06 -20.28
C ILE A 94 1.03 -15.55 -19.03
N LEU A 95 2.22 -16.13 -19.21
CA LEU A 95 2.97 -16.74 -18.11
C LEU A 95 3.74 -15.67 -17.31
N PRO A 96 3.87 -15.85 -15.98
CA PRO A 96 4.50 -14.88 -15.09
C PRO A 96 6.02 -14.72 -15.30
N ASP A 97 6.64 -15.64 -16.03
CA ASP A 97 8.06 -15.59 -16.43
C ASP A 97 8.28 -14.87 -17.78
N SER A 98 7.29 -14.09 -18.22
CA SER A 98 7.44 -13.08 -19.26
C SER A 98 8.28 -11.91 -18.75
N GLU A 99 9.06 -11.29 -19.63
CA GLU A 99 10.04 -10.27 -19.26
C GLU A 99 9.89 -8.99 -20.08
N ILE A 100 10.25 -7.88 -19.45
CA ILE A 100 10.48 -6.60 -20.10
C ILE A 100 11.88 -6.11 -19.71
N ALA A 101 12.70 -5.80 -20.71
CA ALA A 101 14.05 -5.30 -20.52
C ALA A 101 14.15 -3.87 -21.08
N PHE A 102 14.78 -2.97 -20.35
CA PHE A 102 15.05 -1.59 -20.79
C PHE A 102 16.53 -1.26 -20.69
N THR A 103 17.02 -0.47 -21.64
CA THR A 103 18.32 0.20 -21.53
C THR A 103 18.06 1.63 -21.05
N VAL A 104 18.28 1.87 -19.75
CA VAL A 104 17.96 3.13 -19.09
C VAL A 104 19.23 3.94 -18.83
N SER A 105 19.22 5.21 -19.18
CA SER A 105 20.19 6.21 -18.70
C SER A 105 19.56 6.97 -17.54
N ARG A 106 20.25 7.02 -16.40
CA ARG A 106 19.79 7.72 -15.20
C ARG A 106 20.70 8.92 -14.93
N PRO A 107 20.15 10.14 -14.76
CA PRO A 107 20.93 11.25 -14.27
C PRO A 107 21.24 11.06 -12.77
N PRO A 108 22.25 11.76 -12.22
CA PRO A 108 22.44 11.85 -10.78
C PRO A 108 21.15 12.32 -10.09
N PHE A 109 20.92 11.79 -8.89
CA PHE A 109 19.81 12.16 -8.03
C PHE A 109 19.83 13.67 -7.74
N GLN A 110 18.66 14.29 -7.81
CA GLN A 110 18.49 15.71 -7.50
C GLN A 110 17.58 15.84 -6.27
N PRO A 111 18.11 16.28 -5.13
CA PRO A 111 17.33 16.43 -3.91
C PRO A 111 16.20 17.45 -4.08
N ASN A 112 15.01 17.06 -3.65
CA ASN A 112 13.87 17.94 -3.53
C ASN A 112 12.83 17.25 -2.65
N LEU A 113 12.71 17.71 -1.40
CA LEU A 113 11.76 17.18 -0.42
C LEU A 113 10.30 17.23 -0.92
N GLY A 114 9.99 18.11 -1.88
CA GLY A 114 8.68 18.15 -2.52
C GLY A 114 8.36 16.95 -3.43
N ARG A 115 9.31 16.02 -3.61
CA ARG A 115 9.17 14.79 -4.39
C ARG A 115 9.04 13.52 -3.55
N LEU A 116 9.12 13.61 -2.23
CA LEU A 116 8.94 12.46 -1.37
C LEU A 116 7.59 11.77 -1.64
N PRO A 117 7.51 10.43 -1.60
CA PRO A 117 8.51 9.49 -1.06
C PRO A 117 9.64 9.10 -2.02
N TYR A 118 9.70 9.63 -3.24
CA TYR A 118 10.83 9.37 -4.14
C TYR A 118 12.12 9.97 -3.56
N PRO A 119 13.29 9.30 -3.65
CA PRO A 119 13.55 8.02 -4.32
C PRO A 119 13.38 6.78 -3.43
N PHE A 120 13.09 6.96 -2.14
CA PHE A 120 13.03 5.90 -1.13
C PHE A 120 11.90 4.90 -1.36
N VAL A 121 10.79 5.37 -1.93
CA VAL A 121 9.73 4.53 -2.49
C VAL A 121 9.42 5.05 -3.89
N ARG A 122 9.68 4.24 -4.95
CA ARG A 122 9.43 4.67 -6.33
C ARG A 122 8.25 3.91 -6.89
N GLU A 123 7.15 4.62 -7.08
CA GLU A 123 5.93 4.06 -7.66
C GLU A 123 6.18 3.50 -9.07
N ARG A 124 5.53 2.37 -9.39
CA ARG A 124 5.45 1.82 -10.76
C ARG A 124 6.84 1.57 -11.39
N THR A 125 7.85 1.26 -10.58
CA THR A 125 9.16 0.81 -11.05
C THR A 125 9.22 -0.71 -11.17
N PRO A 126 9.80 -1.26 -12.26
CA PRO A 126 10.02 -2.69 -12.38
C PRO A 126 11.26 -3.17 -11.60
N GLN A 127 12.11 -2.25 -11.12
CA GLN A 127 13.31 -2.62 -10.38
C GLN A 127 12.95 -3.09 -8.97
N GLU A 128 13.68 -4.10 -8.48
CA GLU A 128 13.70 -4.41 -7.06
C GLU A 128 14.22 -3.21 -6.27
N GLN A 129 13.58 -2.94 -5.14
CA GLN A 129 13.91 -1.82 -4.28
C GLN A 129 14.07 -2.34 -2.87
N ALA A 130 14.96 -1.71 -2.13
CA ALA A 130 14.96 -1.74 -0.69
C ALA A 130 15.41 -0.38 -0.19
N VAL A 131 14.94 -0.04 1.00
CA VAL A 131 15.38 1.15 1.71
C VAL A 131 16.01 0.71 3.03
N ILE A 132 17.14 1.35 3.37
CA ILE A 132 17.79 1.14 4.65
C ILE A 132 17.55 2.37 5.50
N VAL A 133 16.88 2.17 6.63
CA VAL A 133 16.76 3.15 7.70
C VAL A 133 17.92 2.94 8.66
N VAL A 134 18.81 3.93 8.72
CA VAL A 134 19.98 3.94 9.58
C VAL A 134 19.65 4.77 10.82
N LEU A 135 19.60 4.09 11.94
CA LEU A 135 19.27 4.64 13.24
C LEU A 135 20.55 5.05 13.97
N ALA A 136 20.54 6.19 14.67
CA ALA A 136 21.66 6.56 15.55
C ALA A 136 21.97 5.42 16.56
N ASP A 137 23.25 5.23 16.89
CA ASP A 137 23.67 4.16 17.81
C ASP A 137 23.07 4.33 19.21
N GLU A 138 22.99 5.57 19.68
CA GLU A 138 22.37 5.96 20.94
C GLU A 138 20.98 6.54 20.67
N LEU A 139 19.98 5.66 20.71
CA LEU A 139 18.56 6.01 20.74
C LEU A 139 17.99 5.56 22.08
N ASP A 140 17.52 6.51 22.88
CA ASP A 140 16.69 6.15 24.03
C ASP A 140 15.27 5.77 23.56
N ALA A 141 14.45 5.25 24.48
CA ALA A 141 13.12 4.78 24.14
C ALA A 141 12.20 5.88 23.59
N ALA A 142 12.41 7.14 23.99
CA ALA A 142 11.62 8.26 23.52
C ALA A 142 12.05 8.69 22.11
N ASP A 143 13.35 8.68 21.82
CA ASP A 143 13.87 8.86 20.45
C ASP A 143 13.38 7.74 19.52
N TRP A 144 13.35 6.49 20.00
CA TRP A 144 12.80 5.37 19.26
C TRP A 144 11.31 5.54 18.93
N ALA A 145 10.50 5.89 19.94
CA ALA A 145 9.08 6.18 19.75
C ALA A 145 8.85 7.32 18.73
N ALA A 146 9.73 8.32 18.72
CA ALA A 146 9.71 9.42 17.77
C ALA A 146 10.08 9.01 16.34
N ALA A 147 10.99 8.06 16.16
CA ALA A 147 11.45 7.57 14.85
C ALA A 147 10.50 6.55 14.21
N LEU A 148 9.84 5.73 15.03
CA LEU A 148 9.03 4.60 14.58
C LEU A 148 7.88 4.93 13.61
N PRO A 149 7.19 6.11 13.64
CA PRO A 149 6.23 6.50 12.61
C PRO A 149 6.78 6.48 11.18
N LEU A 150 8.09 6.66 10.99
CA LEU A 150 8.72 6.55 9.68
C LEU A 150 8.50 5.15 9.06
N ALA A 151 8.50 4.09 9.88
CA ALA A 151 8.20 2.75 9.40
C ALA A 151 6.80 2.67 8.78
N GLY A 152 5.80 3.22 9.49
CA GLY A 152 4.42 3.27 9.02
C GLY A 152 4.27 4.09 7.74
N TYR A 153 5.00 5.21 7.63
CA TYR A 153 5.07 6.00 6.40
C TYR A 153 5.62 5.20 5.21
N LEU A 154 6.74 4.51 5.38
CA LEU A 154 7.34 3.68 4.33
C LEU A 154 6.44 2.51 3.94
N GLY A 155 5.78 1.91 4.93
CA GLY A 155 4.73 0.90 4.74
C GLY A 155 3.59 1.39 3.87
N ARG A 156 2.99 2.53 4.24
CA ARG A 156 1.88 3.16 3.50
C ARG A 156 2.30 3.54 2.08
N ALA A 157 3.43 4.22 1.93
CA ALA A 157 3.95 4.64 0.63
C ALA A 157 4.23 3.44 -0.30
N SER A 158 4.49 2.25 0.26
CA SER A 158 4.73 1.02 -0.49
C SER A 158 3.49 0.12 -0.62
N ALA A 159 2.26 0.54 -0.27
CA ALA A 159 1.06 -0.30 -0.30
C ALA A 159 0.78 -1.06 -1.62
N TRP A 160 1.32 -0.59 -2.74
CA TRP A 160 1.17 -1.19 -4.06
C TRP A 160 2.16 -2.33 -4.35
N ARG A 161 3.19 -2.57 -3.51
CA ARG A 161 4.14 -3.69 -3.64
C ARG A 161 4.81 -4.04 -2.32
N ASP A 162 5.36 -5.25 -2.22
CA ASP A 162 6.30 -5.53 -1.14
C ASP A 162 7.60 -4.75 -1.34
N LEU A 163 7.88 -3.83 -0.41
CA LEU A 163 9.16 -3.13 -0.27
C LEU A 163 9.91 -3.72 0.93
N PRO A 164 11.05 -4.39 0.71
CA PRO A 164 12.01 -4.70 1.76
C PRO A 164 12.49 -3.41 2.45
N ILE A 165 12.17 -3.27 3.73
CA ILE A 165 12.63 -2.17 4.57
C ILE A 165 13.53 -2.77 5.64
N TYR A 166 14.77 -2.28 5.70
CA TYR A 166 15.73 -2.69 6.71
C TYR A 166 15.96 -1.55 7.70
N ALA A 167 16.07 -1.87 8.99
CA ALA A 167 16.50 -0.93 10.01
C ALA A 167 17.80 -1.46 10.63
N VAL A 168 18.83 -0.62 10.69
CA VAL A 168 20.14 -0.96 11.27
C VAL A 168 20.63 0.19 12.13
N ARG A 169 21.48 -0.11 13.13
CA ARG A 169 22.22 0.95 13.81
C ARG A 169 23.33 1.49 12.92
N GLU A 170 23.75 2.72 13.16
CA GLU A 170 24.83 3.37 12.41
C GLU A 170 26.17 2.63 12.55
N SER A 171 26.48 2.05 13.71
CA SER A 171 27.66 1.18 13.90
C SER A 171 27.61 -0.14 13.11
N GLU A 172 26.42 -0.58 12.69
CA GLU A 172 26.18 -1.78 11.89
C GLU A 172 26.08 -1.46 10.40
N PHE A 173 26.01 -0.17 10.06
CA PHE A 173 25.91 0.31 8.70
C PHE A 173 27.22 0.05 7.94
N ASN A 174 27.07 -0.48 6.72
CA ASN A 174 28.19 -0.86 5.85
C ASN A 174 28.12 -0.09 4.54
N GLU A 175 29.18 0.65 4.22
CA GLU A 175 29.30 1.44 2.99
C GLU A 175 29.11 0.63 1.70
N ARG A 176 29.42 -0.68 1.70
CA ARG A 176 29.15 -1.54 0.53
C ARG A 176 27.66 -1.74 0.28
N LEU A 177 26.84 -1.78 1.33
CA LEU A 177 25.39 -1.82 1.22
C LEU A 177 24.86 -0.43 0.84
N ALA A 178 25.52 0.63 1.32
CA ALA A 178 25.17 2.03 1.02
C ALA A 178 25.17 2.38 -0.47
N ALA A 179 26.06 1.77 -1.25
CA ALA A 179 26.11 1.95 -2.71
C ALA A 179 24.92 1.30 -3.45
N GLN A 180 24.14 0.44 -2.78
CA GLN A 180 23.10 -0.38 -3.41
C GLN A 180 21.68 0.05 -3.09
N TYR A 181 21.48 0.95 -2.13
CA TYR A 181 20.15 1.31 -1.62
C TYR A 181 20.03 2.81 -1.33
N ASP A 182 18.82 3.33 -1.40
CA ASP A 182 18.52 4.66 -0.86
C ASP A 182 18.49 4.59 0.68
N LEU A 183 18.94 5.66 1.32
CA LEU A 183 19.27 5.65 2.75
C LEU A 183 18.50 6.71 3.53
N ILE A 184 17.93 6.35 4.67
CA ILE A 184 17.28 7.30 5.56
C ILE A 184 17.97 7.25 6.93
N PHE A 185 18.69 8.30 7.29
CA PHE A 185 19.31 8.44 8.60
C PHE A 185 18.37 9.14 9.57
N VAL A 186 18.18 8.58 10.76
CA VAL A 186 17.25 9.10 11.77
C VAL A 186 17.88 9.09 13.15
N GLY A 187 17.81 10.21 13.86
CA GLY A 187 18.28 10.33 15.23
C GLY A 187 18.56 11.76 15.65
N ARG A 188 18.93 11.96 16.92
CA ARG A 188 19.30 13.29 17.41
C ARG A 188 20.62 13.76 16.80
N SER A 189 20.73 15.06 16.55
CA SER A 189 21.91 15.62 15.86
C SER A 189 23.22 15.46 16.64
N GLY A 190 23.12 15.27 17.96
CA GLY A 190 24.26 14.98 18.84
C GLY A 190 24.79 13.55 18.72
N THR A 191 23.94 12.57 18.38
CA THR A 191 24.27 11.14 18.37
C THR A 191 24.37 10.53 16.97
N LEU A 192 23.93 11.27 15.94
CA LEU A 192 23.94 10.82 14.55
C LEU A 192 25.27 11.19 13.86
N ASN A 193 26.16 10.22 13.66
CA ASN A 193 27.54 10.46 13.20
C ASN A 193 27.63 10.88 11.72
N ILE A 194 26.67 10.49 10.88
CA ILE A 194 26.61 10.85 9.45
C ILE A 194 26.67 12.36 9.23
N LEU A 195 26.17 13.14 10.19
CA LEU A 195 26.19 14.61 10.16
C LEU A 195 27.60 15.20 10.20
N GLY A 196 28.58 14.45 10.69
CA GLY A 196 30.00 14.83 10.72
C GLY A 196 30.84 14.15 9.65
N ASN A 197 30.24 13.33 8.77
CA ASN A 197 30.98 12.58 7.76
C ASN A 197 31.40 13.50 6.59
N ALA A 198 32.71 13.67 6.39
CA ALA A 198 33.27 14.55 5.36
C ALA A 198 32.94 14.13 3.91
N ALA A 199 32.52 12.87 3.69
CA ALA A 199 32.08 12.42 2.37
C ALA A 199 30.65 12.88 2.05
N VAL A 200 29.84 13.21 3.06
CA VAL A 200 28.43 13.59 2.89
C VAL A 200 28.32 15.11 2.76
N SER A 201 27.79 15.58 1.62
CA SER A 201 27.52 17.00 1.41
C SER A 201 26.09 17.33 1.84
N LEU A 202 25.91 17.75 3.10
CA LEU A 202 24.60 18.18 3.62
C LEU A 202 24.29 19.64 3.27
N PRO A 203 23.01 19.99 3.05
CA PRO A 203 22.61 21.36 2.71
C PRO A 203 22.71 22.34 3.89
N LEU A 204 22.70 21.83 5.14
CA LEU A 204 22.90 22.62 6.36
C LEU A 204 24.20 22.21 7.06
N GLY A 205 24.89 23.20 7.61
CA GLY A 205 26.13 23.00 8.35
C GLY A 205 25.89 22.53 9.79
N ARG A 206 26.99 22.24 10.49
CA ARG A 206 26.99 21.83 11.90
C ARG A 206 28.07 22.58 12.68
N ALA A 207 27.75 22.99 13.89
CA ALA A 207 28.70 23.56 14.85
C ALA A 207 29.59 22.47 15.47
N ALA A 208 30.66 22.89 16.15
CA ALA A 208 31.61 21.96 16.80
C ALA A 208 30.98 21.14 17.93
N ASP A 209 29.94 21.66 18.58
CA ASP A 209 29.17 20.97 19.62
C ASP A 209 28.10 20.02 19.07
N GLY A 210 27.97 19.98 17.75
CA GLY A 210 27.04 19.12 17.04
C GLY A 210 25.66 19.71 16.74
N THR A 211 25.44 20.98 17.08
CA THR A 211 24.21 21.70 16.76
C THR A 211 24.12 21.98 15.27
N ILE A 212 22.93 21.82 14.68
CA ILE A 212 22.72 22.15 13.26
C ILE A 212 22.64 23.66 13.10
N LEU A 213 23.30 24.17 12.07
CA LEU A 213 23.31 25.58 11.70
C LEU A 213 22.22 25.86 10.67
N GLY A 214 21.53 26.99 10.82
CA GLY A 214 20.61 27.50 9.82
C GLY A 214 21.35 28.02 8.58
N PRO A 215 20.60 28.41 7.54
CA PRO A 215 21.16 28.98 6.31
C PRO A 215 21.94 30.29 6.54
N ASP A 216 21.66 30.98 7.64
CA ASP A 216 22.35 32.19 8.09
C ASP A 216 23.65 31.91 8.87
N GLY A 217 23.98 30.63 9.09
CA GLY A 217 25.14 30.18 9.84
C GLY A 217 24.97 30.20 11.36
N ASN A 218 23.79 30.55 11.87
CA ASN A 218 23.51 30.56 13.31
C ASN A 218 22.96 29.21 13.79
N PRO A 219 23.20 28.80 15.05
CA PRO A 219 22.58 27.61 15.61
C PRO A 219 21.05 27.67 15.56
N LEU A 220 20.41 26.59 15.11
CA LEU A 220 18.95 26.46 15.14
C LEU A 220 18.44 26.35 16.59
N ALA A 221 17.18 26.72 16.80
CA ALA A 221 16.55 26.54 18.11
C ALA A 221 16.45 25.05 18.48
N ALA A 222 16.59 24.73 19.77
CA ALA A 222 16.75 23.35 20.24
C ALA A 222 15.55 22.42 19.96
N ASP A 223 14.38 23.01 19.69
CA ASP A 223 13.12 22.34 19.36
C ASP A 223 12.81 22.36 17.84
N THR A 224 13.75 22.82 17.01
CA THR A 224 13.60 22.81 15.54
C THR A 224 13.91 21.43 15.00
N GLY A 225 12.91 20.78 14.39
CA GLY A 225 13.11 19.58 13.60
C GLY A 225 13.76 19.91 12.25
N VAL A 226 14.59 19.01 11.74
CA VAL A 226 15.35 19.22 10.50
C VAL A 226 15.21 17.99 9.62
N ILE A 227 14.83 18.21 8.36
CA ILE A 227 14.82 17.20 7.30
C ILE A 227 15.77 17.68 6.21
N MET A 228 16.71 16.87 5.77
CA MET A 228 17.67 17.19 4.71
C MET A 228 17.76 16.04 3.72
N GLU A 229 17.87 16.35 2.45
CA GLU A 229 18.05 15.39 1.38
C GLU A 229 19.28 15.76 0.56
N THR A 230 20.08 14.77 0.18
CA THR A 230 21.30 14.94 -0.61
C THR A 230 21.54 13.70 -1.48
N PRO A 231 22.32 13.76 -2.58
CA PRO A 231 22.79 12.55 -3.24
C PRO A 231 23.64 11.72 -2.28
N SER A 232 23.46 10.41 -2.34
CA SER A 232 24.28 9.48 -1.59
C SER A 232 25.75 9.63 -2.01
N PRO A 233 26.70 9.75 -1.05
CA PRO A 233 28.11 9.88 -1.39
C PRO A 233 28.71 8.58 -1.96
N TRP A 234 28.01 7.45 -1.81
CA TRP A 234 28.44 6.14 -2.29
C TRP A 234 27.90 5.81 -3.69
N ASP A 235 26.80 6.43 -4.12
CA ASP A 235 26.28 6.37 -5.48
C ASP A 235 25.43 7.62 -5.78
N ALA A 236 25.89 8.45 -6.72
CA ALA A 236 25.24 9.71 -7.06
C ALA A 236 23.82 9.56 -7.65
N HIS A 237 23.37 8.35 -8.01
CA HIS A 237 22.01 8.09 -8.49
C HIS A 237 21.03 7.71 -7.36
N ARG A 238 21.49 7.75 -6.10
CA ARG A 238 20.70 7.39 -4.92
C ARG A 238 20.52 8.57 -4.00
N GLY A 239 19.40 8.57 -3.28
CA GLY A 239 19.10 9.57 -2.27
C GLY A 239 19.60 9.18 -0.89
N LEU A 240 20.01 10.18 -0.12
CA LEU A 240 20.24 10.11 1.32
C LEU A 240 19.35 11.16 1.98
N LEU A 241 18.41 10.70 2.81
CA LEU A 241 17.57 11.56 3.66
C LEU A 241 18.10 11.53 5.08
N VAL A 242 18.16 12.68 5.73
CA VAL A 242 18.48 12.83 7.15
C VAL A 242 17.28 13.46 7.85
N VAL A 243 16.76 12.80 8.87
CA VAL A 243 15.68 13.28 9.72
C VAL A 243 16.22 13.42 11.13
N THR A 244 16.34 14.65 11.61
CA THR A 244 17.08 14.94 12.85
C THR A 244 16.50 16.11 13.64
N GLY A 245 17.04 16.30 14.83
CA GLY A 245 16.74 17.40 15.76
C GLY A 245 17.70 17.34 16.94
N SER A 246 17.95 18.46 17.60
CA SER A 246 18.86 18.48 18.77
C SER A 246 18.27 17.81 20.02
N THR A 247 16.94 17.68 20.07
CA THR A 247 16.20 17.06 21.17
C THR A 247 15.24 15.99 20.63
N THR A 248 14.76 15.10 21.49
CA THR A 248 13.74 14.09 21.13
C THR A 248 12.48 14.76 20.58
N GLU A 249 12.08 15.90 21.16
CA GLU A 249 10.94 16.67 20.68
C GLU A 249 11.16 17.25 19.28
N ALA A 250 12.36 17.79 19.00
CA ALA A 250 12.72 18.25 17.66
C ALA A 250 12.73 17.09 16.64
N LEU A 251 13.28 15.94 17.01
CA LEU A 251 13.26 14.73 16.18
C LEU A 251 11.82 14.28 15.90
N ARG A 252 10.97 14.22 16.93
CA ARG A 252 9.54 13.89 16.82
C ARG A 252 8.81 14.83 15.88
N ARG A 253 9.08 16.14 15.96
CA ARG A 253 8.52 17.14 15.01
C ARG A 253 8.94 16.86 13.58
N ALA A 254 10.23 16.61 13.35
CA ALA A 254 10.76 16.31 12.01
C ALA A 254 10.09 15.07 11.42
N VAL A 255 10.00 13.97 12.19
CA VAL A 255 9.34 12.74 11.75
C VAL A 255 7.84 12.97 11.55
N GLN A 256 7.13 13.60 12.50
CA GLN A 256 5.69 13.85 12.38
C GLN A 256 5.33 14.71 11.17
N ALA A 257 6.15 15.70 10.83
CA ALA A 257 5.96 16.49 9.61
C ALA A 257 6.22 15.65 8.36
N LEU A 258 7.33 14.91 8.31
CA LEU A 258 7.71 14.06 7.18
C LEU A 258 6.62 13.05 6.80
N VAL A 259 5.97 12.44 7.80
CA VAL A 259 4.98 11.39 7.55
C VAL A 259 3.62 11.93 7.08
N GLN A 260 3.38 13.25 7.08
CA GLN A 260 2.10 13.81 6.64
C GLN A 260 1.94 13.73 5.11
N PRO A 261 0.73 13.40 4.60
CA PRO A 261 0.44 13.42 3.17
C PRO A 261 0.64 14.79 2.51
N ALA A 262 0.42 15.87 3.27
CA ALA A 262 0.58 17.24 2.79
C ALA A 262 2.06 17.64 2.61
N PHE A 263 2.99 16.97 3.28
CA PHE A 263 4.40 17.39 3.36
C PHE A 263 5.06 17.64 2.00
N PRO A 264 4.97 16.74 0.99
CA PRO A 264 5.61 16.97 -0.32
C PRO A 264 5.04 18.19 -1.06
N SER A 265 3.76 18.51 -0.85
CA SER A 265 3.14 19.68 -1.51
C SER A 265 3.63 21.00 -0.93
N GLU A 266 3.97 21.01 0.35
CA GLU A 266 4.42 22.17 1.13
C GLU A 266 5.95 22.33 1.12
N ALA A 267 6.67 21.22 1.01
CA ALA A 267 8.13 21.21 0.97
C ALA A 267 8.69 21.60 -0.40
N ARG A 268 9.86 22.25 -0.38
CA ARG A 268 10.62 22.65 -1.57
C ARG A 268 12.11 22.55 -1.27
N GLY A 269 12.89 22.10 -2.25
CA GLY A 269 14.35 22.11 -2.16
C GLY A 269 14.92 21.02 -1.26
N GLU A 270 16.17 21.17 -0.86
CA GLU A 270 16.99 20.10 -0.28
C GLU A 270 16.82 19.95 1.25
N TYR A 271 16.16 20.89 1.92
CA TYR A 271 15.95 20.83 3.38
C TYR A 271 14.64 21.50 3.81
N ALA A 272 14.15 21.09 4.99
CA ALA A 272 13.00 21.69 5.67
C ALA A 272 13.30 21.88 7.16
N LEU A 273 12.89 23.04 7.69
CA LEU A 273 12.97 23.39 9.11
C LEU A 273 11.57 23.32 9.71
N ILE A 274 11.38 22.43 10.67
CA ILE A 274 10.08 22.14 11.28
C ILE A 274 10.02 22.83 12.64
N LEU A 275 9.43 24.02 12.63
CA LEU A 275 9.30 24.86 13.82
C LEU A 275 8.14 24.44 14.73
N GLN A 276 7.14 23.77 14.17
CA GLN A 276 5.95 23.31 14.89
C GLN A 276 5.55 21.93 14.38
N ALA A 277 5.07 21.08 15.29
CA ALA A 277 4.43 19.83 14.88
C ALA A 277 3.14 20.16 14.10
N PRO A 278 2.78 19.36 13.09
CA PRO A 278 1.44 19.37 12.54
C PRO A 278 0.42 19.21 13.67
N ALA A 279 -0.74 19.87 13.56
CA ALA A 279 -1.82 19.65 14.52
C ALA A 279 -2.24 18.18 14.46
N GLU A 280 -2.23 17.49 15.60
CA GLU A 280 -2.83 16.16 15.71
C GLU A 280 -4.35 16.32 15.56
N GLU A 281 -4.88 16.08 14.35
CA GLU A 281 -6.32 15.97 14.15
C GLU A 281 -6.77 14.61 14.67
N PRO A 282 -7.76 14.55 15.58
CA PRO A 282 -8.27 13.28 16.06
C PRO A 282 -8.83 12.48 14.88
N PRO A 283 -8.63 11.15 14.84
CA PRO A 283 -9.22 10.30 13.84
C PRO A 283 -10.73 10.53 13.79
N ILE A 284 -11.24 10.95 12.64
CA ILE A 284 -12.67 10.95 12.38
C ILE A 284 -13.06 9.51 12.07
N VAL A 285 -13.18 8.65 13.09
CA VAL A 285 -13.95 7.41 12.95
C VAL A 285 -15.43 7.79 13.04
N ALA A 286 -15.92 8.49 12.02
CA ALA A 286 -17.31 8.87 11.97
C ALA A 286 -18.16 7.63 11.67
N SER A 287 -18.74 7.04 12.70
CA SER A 287 -20.04 6.38 12.56
C SER A 287 -21.03 7.40 12.00
N GLY A 288 -21.80 7.02 10.99
CA GLY A 288 -22.71 7.91 10.30
C GLY A 288 -22.80 7.62 8.81
N ARG A 289 -23.46 8.52 8.09
CA ARG A 289 -23.66 8.40 6.65
C ARG A 289 -22.45 8.96 5.90
N LEU A 290 -21.74 8.09 5.18
CA LEU A 290 -20.68 8.46 4.23
C LEU A 290 -21.19 8.37 2.80
N THR A 291 -20.63 9.17 1.90
CA THR A 291 -20.99 9.17 0.48
C THR A 291 -19.75 9.39 -0.37
N HIS A 292 -19.51 8.47 -1.30
CA HIS A 292 -18.34 8.46 -2.18
C HIS A 292 -18.78 8.27 -3.63
N THR A 293 -18.17 9.03 -4.55
CA THR A 293 -18.18 8.71 -5.99
C THR A 293 -17.04 7.75 -6.33
N LEU A 294 -17.10 7.09 -7.49
CA LEU A 294 -15.94 6.34 -7.99
C LEU A 294 -14.71 7.24 -8.14
N GLU A 295 -14.89 8.48 -8.62
CA GLU A 295 -13.82 9.48 -8.69
C GLU A 295 -13.17 9.76 -7.33
N SER A 296 -13.98 9.92 -6.26
CA SER A 296 -13.46 10.12 -4.90
C SER A 296 -12.73 8.89 -4.34
N LEU A 297 -12.99 7.71 -4.92
CA LEU A 297 -12.30 6.45 -4.61
C LEU A 297 -11.08 6.22 -5.53
N GLY A 298 -10.75 7.19 -6.40
CA GLY A 298 -9.59 7.12 -7.29
C GLY A 298 -9.84 6.44 -8.65
N TYR A 299 -11.10 6.23 -9.04
CA TYR A 299 -11.46 5.59 -10.32
C TYR A 299 -12.02 6.61 -11.32
N ASP A 300 -11.53 6.54 -12.56
CA ASP A 300 -12.14 7.20 -13.72
C ASP A 300 -13.34 6.40 -14.27
N ASP A 301 -13.89 6.82 -15.42
CA ASP A 301 -14.95 6.10 -16.12
C ASP A 301 -14.50 4.67 -16.48
N LEU A 302 -15.28 3.67 -16.07
CA LEU A 302 -14.96 2.25 -16.29
C LEU A 302 -15.57 1.81 -17.62
N VAL A 303 -14.76 1.83 -18.68
CA VAL A 303 -15.17 1.43 -20.03
C VAL A 303 -14.95 -0.07 -20.25
N MET A 304 -15.99 -0.74 -20.77
CA MET A 304 -16.03 -2.15 -21.14
C MET A 304 -16.49 -2.26 -22.59
N GLN A 305 -15.76 -3.02 -23.42
CA GLN A 305 -16.02 -3.16 -24.85
C GLN A 305 -15.91 -4.62 -25.27
N GLY A 306 -16.79 -5.05 -26.18
CA GLY A 306 -16.88 -6.42 -26.68
C GLY A 306 -18.25 -7.05 -26.41
N VAL A 307 -18.56 -8.13 -27.14
CA VAL A 307 -19.76 -8.95 -26.90
C VAL A 307 -19.51 -9.98 -25.80
N GLY A 308 -20.59 -10.43 -25.18
CA GLY A 308 -20.55 -11.36 -24.05
C GLY A 308 -20.26 -10.63 -22.74
N ARG A 309 -19.69 -11.36 -21.78
CA ARG A 309 -19.45 -10.87 -20.42
C ARG A 309 -18.20 -10.01 -20.34
N GLN A 310 -18.34 -8.79 -19.83
CA GLN A 310 -17.28 -7.83 -19.59
C GLN A 310 -17.35 -7.38 -18.12
N THR A 311 -16.21 -7.38 -17.42
CA THR A 311 -16.18 -7.07 -15.98
C THR A 311 -15.18 -5.99 -15.61
N ARG A 312 -15.52 -5.22 -14.58
CA ARG A 312 -14.63 -4.28 -13.87
C ARG A 312 -14.91 -4.31 -12.37
N ASP A 313 -13.84 -4.27 -11.59
CA ASP A 313 -13.88 -4.38 -10.13
C ASP A 313 -13.46 -3.05 -9.48
N VAL A 314 -14.20 -2.65 -8.45
CA VAL A 314 -13.90 -1.52 -7.56
C VAL A 314 -13.67 -2.07 -6.16
N THR A 315 -12.57 -1.67 -5.52
CA THR A 315 -12.21 -2.12 -4.17
C THR A 315 -12.64 -1.10 -3.13
N LEU A 316 -13.25 -1.58 -2.05
CA LEU A 316 -13.68 -0.81 -0.89
C LEU A 316 -13.05 -1.39 0.37
N VAL A 317 -12.56 -0.56 1.29
CA VAL A 317 -12.03 -1.02 2.57
C VAL A 317 -12.94 -0.51 3.68
N ILE A 318 -13.51 -1.41 4.48
CA ILE A 318 -14.35 -1.08 5.63
C ILE A 318 -13.54 -1.34 6.91
N PRO A 319 -13.25 -0.31 7.72
CA PRO A 319 -12.61 -0.47 9.03
C PRO A 319 -13.34 -1.51 9.90
N SER A 320 -12.63 -2.41 10.60
CA SER A 320 -13.35 -3.40 11.43
C SER A 320 -13.99 -2.80 12.69
N ALA A 321 -13.53 -1.60 13.09
CA ALA A 321 -14.19 -0.80 14.11
C ALA A 321 -15.60 -0.33 13.68
N LEU A 322 -15.91 -0.42 12.39
CA LEU A 322 -17.18 -0.01 11.80
C LEU A 322 -17.91 -1.23 11.22
N LYS A 323 -19.23 -1.15 11.25
CA LYS A 323 -20.11 -2.07 10.54
C LYS A 323 -20.93 -1.28 9.55
N VAL A 324 -21.04 -1.77 8.32
CA VAL A 324 -22.03 -1.26 7.39
C VAL A 324 -23.40 -1.73 7.86
N GLU A 325 -24.27 -0.81 8.27
CA GLU A 325 -25.65 -1.11 8.64
C GLU A 325 -26.51 -1.24 7.39
N SER A 326 -26.30 -0.32 6.44
CA SER A 326 -26.90 -0.38 5.12
C SER A 326 -26.06 0.37 4.11
N ALA A 327 -26.22 0.04 2.84
CA ALA A 327 -25.57 0.76 1.76
C ALA A 327 -26.50 0.93 0.58
N ARG A 328 -26.26 1.99 -0.19
CA ARG A 328 -26.99 2.30 -1.39
C ARG A 328 -26.03 2.68 -2.50
N LEU A 329 -26.11 1.96 -3.61
CA LEU A 329 -25.30 2.21 -4.79
C LEU A 329 -26.20 2.75 -5.91
N ARG A 330 -25.96 4.00 -6.31
CA ARG A 330 -26.55 4.61 -7.49
C ARG A 330 -25.56 4.48 -8.64
N VAL A 331 -25.81 3.52 -9.51
CA VAL A 331 -24.96 3.27 -10.68
C VAL A 331 -25.41 4.17 -11.81
N ARG A 332 -24.48 4.99 -12.31
CA ARG A 332 -24.65 5.78 -13.52
C ARG A 332 -23.89 5.10 -14.65
N PHE A 333 -24.58 4.77 -15.72
CA PHE A 333 -23.99 4.02 -16.82
C PHE A 333 -24.45 4.52 -18.18
N SER A 334 -23.76 4.09 -19.23
CA SER A 334 -24.22 4.22 -20.61
C SER A 334 -23.82 2.98 -21.37
N HIS A 335 -24.54 2.68 -22.43
CA HIS A 335 -24.26 1.53 -23.25
C HIS A 335 -24.55 1.81 -24.71
N SER A 336 -24.10 0.90 -25.57
CA SER A 336 -24.33 1.03 -27.00
C SER A 336 -25.82 1.02 -27.38
N PRO A 337 -26.25 1.86 -28.35
CA PRO A 337 -27.59 1.78 -28.96
C PRO A 337 -27.83 0.48 -29.73
N PHE A 338 -26.76 -0.22 -30.13
CA PHE A 338 -26.84 -1.38 -31.02
C PHE A 338 -27.09 -2.70 -30.28
N LEU A 339 -27.25 -2.66 -28.96
CA LEU A 339 -27.43 -3.86 -28.15
C LEU A 339 -28.79 -4.50 -28.38
N TRP A 340 -28.83 -5.83 -28.29
CA TRP A 340 -30.06 -6.58 -28.23
C TRP A 340 -30.69 -6.40 -26.86
N GLN A 341 -31.62 -5.46 -26.79
CA GLN A 341 -32.14 -4.92 -25.54
C GLN A 341 -32.85 -5.96 -24.66
N LYS A 342 -33.35 -7.05 -25.26
CA LYS A 342 -34.07 -8.12 -24.55
C LYS A 342 -33.18 -9.03 -23.72
N VAL A 343 -31.88 -9.08 -24.03
CA VAL A 343 -30.96 -10.06 -23.44
C VAL A 343 -29.68 -9.44 -22.92
N SER A 344 -29.41 -8.16 -23.22
CA SER A 344 -28.24 -7.44 -22.70
C SER A 344 -28.55 -6.85 -21.33
N TYR A 345 -27.63 -7.00 -20.37
CA TYR A 345 -27.85 -6.56 -18.99
C TYR A 345 -26.56 -6.08 -18.31
N LEU A 346 -26.73 -5.27 -17.27
CA LEU A 346 -25.71 -4.93 -16.28
C LEU A 346 -26.07 -5.60 -14.96
N ASN A 347 -25.15 -6.38 -14.40
CA ASN A 347 -25.22 -6.94 -13.06
C ASN A 347 -24.16 -6.32 -12.14
N VAL A 348 -24.51 -6.17 -10.86
CA VAL A 348 -23.58 -5.78 -9.81
C VAL A 348 -23.45 -6.90 -8.78
N TYR A 349 -22.21 -7.18 -8.38
CA TYR A 349 -21.86 -8.14 -7.34
C TYR A 349 -21.08 -7.45 -6.24
N LEU A 350 -21.29 -7.88 -4.99
CA LEU A 350 -20.46 -7.51 -3.85
C LEU A 350 -19.88 -8.80 -3.27
N ASN A 351 -18.55 -8.90 -3.22
CA ASN A 351 -17.85 -10.10 -2.72
C ASN A 351 -18.35 -11.39 -3.38
N ASP A 352 -18.45 -11.37 -4.71
CA ASP A 352 -18.99 -12.44 -5.56
C ASP A 352 -20.47 -12.81 -5.32
N VAL A 353 -21.17 -12.12 -4.43
CA VAL A 353 -22.62 -12.28 -4.21
C VAL A 353 -23.38 -11.33 -5.13
N PRO A 354 -24.32 -11.81 -5.97
CA PRO A 354 -25.11 -10.95 -6.83
C PRO A 354 -26.01 -10.03 -6.00
N VAL A 355 -25.93 -8.73 -6.27
CA VAL A 355 -26.77 -7.70 -5.63
C VAL A 355 -28.05 -7.56 -6.43
N LYS A 356 -27.94 -7.07 -7.67
CA LYS A 356 -29.06 -6.83 -8.59
C LYS A 356 -28.53 -6.52 -9.99
N GLY A 357 -29.42 -6.63 -10.98
CA GLY A 357 -29.13 -6.23 -12.35
C GLY A 357 -30.26 -5.46 -13.02
N VAL A 358 -29.96 -4.89 -14.19
CA VAL A 358 -30.89 -4.14 -15.03
C VAL A 358 -30.65 -4.50 -16.50
N TYR A 359 -31.72 -4.61 -17.28
CA TYR A 359 -31.63 -4.74 -18.73
C TYR A 359 -31.17 -3.42 -19.36
N LEU A 360 -30.45 -3.53 -20.47
CA LEU A 360 -29.95 -2.39 -21.23
C LEU A 360 -30.91 -2.14 -22.39
N ASP A 361 -31.62 -1.03 -22.36
CA ASP A 361 -32.65 -0.68 -23.34
C ASP A 361 -32.66 0.82 -23.63
N GLU A 362 -33.49 1.26 -24.58
CA GLU A 362 -33.52 2.67 -25.05
C GLU A 362 -33.79 3.68 -23.94
N ARG A 363 -34.39 3.25 -22.81
CA ARG A 363 -34.71 4.13 -21.69
C ARG A 363 -33.48 4.44 -20.83
N ASN A 364 -32.40 3.67 -20.95
CA ASN A 364 -31.20 3.81 -20.14
C ASN A 364 -29.89 3.78 -20.96
N GLU A 365 -29.97 4.01 -22.27
CA GLU A 365 -28.85 4.09 -23.21
C GLU A 365 -27.81 5.16 -22.83
N GLU A 366 -28.27 6.40 -22.69
CA GLU A 366 -27.43 7.53 -22.31
C GLU A 366 -27.66 7.91 -20.85
N ARG A 367 -26.56 7.91 -20.08
CA ARG A 367 -26.53 8.21 -18.63
C ARG A 367 -27.68 7.59 -17.83
N GLY A 368 -28.03 6.34 -18.15
CA GLY A 368 -28.95 5.53 -17.38
C GLY A 368 -28.56 5.50 -15.89
N GLU A 369 -29.57 5.49 -15.03
CA GLU A 369 -29.38 5.45 -13.58
C GLU A 369 -30.19 4.30 -12.98
N VAL A 370 -29.53 3.50 -12.14
CA VAL A 370 -30.19 2.46 -11.37
C VAL A 370 -29.73 2.52 -9.91
N LEU A 371 -30.69 2.30 -9.01
CA LEU A 371 -30.45 2.32 -7.57
C LEU A 371 -30.51 0.90 -7.02
N PHE A 372 -29.46 0.51 -6.30
CA PHE A 372 -29.35 -0.75 -5.60
C PHE A 372 -29.24 -0.50 -4.10
N ASP A 373 -30.15 -1.08 -3.32
CA ASP A 373 -29.99 -1.18 -1.87
C ASP A 373 -29.19 -2.46 -1.57
N ILE A 374 -28.08 -2.30 -0.86
CA ILE A 374 -27.17 -3.37 -0.48
C ILE A 374 -27.30 -3.56 1.03
N ARG A 375 -27.53 -4.81 1.44
CA ARG A 375 -27.64 -5.16 2.86
C ARG A 375 -26.27 -5.07 3.52
N GLY A 376 -26.21 -4.46 4.70
CA GLY A 376 -24.97 -4.23 5.44
C GLY A 376 -24.19 -5.52 5.72
N GLU A 377 -24.89 -6.64 5.93
CA GLU A 377 -24.28 -7.94 6.22
C GLU A 377 -23.53 -8.58 5.03
N GLN A 378 -23.67 -8.02 3.82
CA GLN A 378 -22.88 -8.45 2.66
C GLN A 378 -21.47 -7.85 2.65
N PHE A 379 -21.25 -6.79 3.43
CA PHE A 379 -19.93 -6.23 3.65
C PHE A 379 -19.21 -7.01 4.74
N VAL A 380 -17.92 -7.20 4.54
CA VAL A 380 -17.00 -7.76 5.53
C VAL A 380 -16.05 -6.69 6.03
N PRO A 381 -15.55 -6.77 7.27
CA PRO A 381 -14.41 -5.96 7.68
C PRO A 381 -13.22 -6.13 6.72
N GLY A 382 -12.49 -5.05 6.48
CA GLY A 382 -11.38 -5.01 5.54
C GLY A 382 -11.84 -4.89 4.08
N LYS A 383 -11.17 -5.62 3.18
CA LYS A 383 -11.34 -5.50 1.73
C LYS A 383 -12.66 -6.10 1.25
N ASN A 384 -13.41 -5.32 0.48
CA ASN A 384 -14.62 -5.69 -0.23
C ASN A 384 -14.47 -5.39 -1.72
N ILE A 385 -15.04 -6.22 -2.59
CA ILE A 385 -14.96 -6.07 -4.04
C ILE A 385 -16.36 -5.85 -4.62
N LEU A 386 -16.56 -4.69 -5.23
CA LEU A 386 -17.75 -4.35 -6.00
C LEU A 386 -17.47 -4.59 -7.49
N ARG A 387 -18.11 -5.59 -8.08
CA ARG A 387 -17.92 -5.96 -9.50
C ARG A 387 -19.11 -5.51 -10.34
N PHE A 388 -18.82 -4.77 -11.40
CA PHE A 388 -19.76 -4.45 -12.47
C PHE A 388 -19.56 -5.44 -13.61
N LEU A 389 -20.63 -6.09 -14.06
CA LEU A 389 -20.62 -7.04 -15.17
C LEU A 389 -21.65 -6.61 -16.22
N PHE A 390 -21.18 -6.29 -17.42
CA PHE A 390 -22.03 -6.16 -18.59
C PHE A 390 -22.06 -7.48 -19.36
N ASP A 391 -23.25 -7.98 -19.73
CA ASP A 391 -23.41 -9.00 -20.76
C ASP A 391 -24.01 -8.31 -21.99
N LEU A 392 -23.19 -8.14 -23.03
CA LEU A 392 -23.52 -7.32 -24.19
C LEU A 392 -23.78 -8.23 -25.39
N ARG A 393 -24.98 -8.19 -25.96
CA ARG A 393 -25.35 -8.94 -27.17
C ARG A 393 -25.79 -7.94 -28.24
N LEU A 394 -25.55 -8.18 -29.53
CA LEU A 394 -26.13 -7.38 -30.63
C LEU A 394 -27.26 -8.19 -31.30
N GLU A 395 -28.32 -7.52 -31.78
CA GLU A 395 -29.52 -8.17 -32.33
C GLU A 395 -29.25 -8.86 -33.68
N ASP A 396 -28.54 -8.17 -34.56
CA ASP A 396 -28.06 -8.70 -35.85
C ASP A 396 -26.55 -9.02 -35.77
N TRP A 397 -26.14 -9.74 -34.73
CA TRP A 397 -24.75 -10.15 -34.59
C TRP A 397 -24.41 -11.28 -35.58
N ASP A 398 -23.71 -10.94 -36.67
CA ASP A 398 -22.90 -11.93 -37.38
C ASP A 398 -21.52 -11.96 -36.73
N CYS A 399 -21.18 -13.09 -36.11
CA CYS A 399 -19.87 -13.33 -35.50
C CYS A 399 -18.71 -13.23 -36.49
N ARG A 400 -19.00 -13.27 -37.81
CA ARG A 400 -18.03 -13.15 -38.91
C ARG A 400 -17.80 -11.70 -39.34
N GLU A 401 -18.62 -10.74 -38.88
CA GLU A 401 -18.44 -9.32 -39.16
C GLU A 401 -17.73 -8.60 -38.00
N ALA A 402 -16.93 -7.58 -38.31
CA ALA A 402 -16.18 -6.79 -37.32
C ALA A 402 -17.05 -5.82 -36.50
N GLY A 403 -18.22 -6.29 -36.03
CA GLY A 403 -19.19 -5.52 -35.26
C GLY A 403 -18.91 -5.44 -33.77
N TRP A 404 -17.91 -6.16 -33.25
CA TRP A 404 -17.60 -6.27 -31.81
C TRP A 404 -17.30 -4.94 -31.12
N ALA A 405 -16.70 -4.00 -31.85
CA ALA A 405 -16.44 -2.66 -31.33
C ALA A 405 -17.73 -1.86 -31.06
N ARG A 406 -18.87 -2.27 -31.66
CA ARG A 406 -20.18 -1.66 -31.43
C ARG A 406 -20.78 -2.06 -30.09
N ALA A 407 -20.33 -3.16 -29.47
CA ALA A 407 -20.79 -3.54 -28.13
C ALA A 407 -19.89 -2.85 -27.08
N TRP A 408 -20.48 -1.96 -26.29
CA TRP A 408 -19.78 -1.30 -25.20
C TRP A 408 -20.75 -0.92 -24.07
N GLY A 409 -20.19 -0.78 -22.88
CA GLY A 409 -20.83 -0.28 -21.68
C GLY A 409 -19.83 0.54 -20.87
N THR A 410 -20.28 1.62 -20.24
CA THR A 410 -19.45 2.47 -19.38
C THR A 410 -20.15 2.66 -18.05
N ILE A 411 -19.42 2.47 -16.94
CA ILE A 411 -19.85 2.96 -15.63
C ILE A 411 -19.18 4.32 -15.41
N HIS A 412 -19.98 5.35 -15.21
CA HIS A 412 -19.47 6.72 -15.06
C HIS A 412 -18.87 6.94 -13.68
N ARG A 413 -17.82 7.74 -13.60
CA ARG A 413 -17.07 8.08 -12.38
C ARG A 413 -17.90 8.76 -11.29
N ASP A 414 -19.04 9.35 -11.66
CA ASP A 414 -20.02 9.96 -10.76
C ASP A 414 -21.06 8.95 -10.20
N THR A 415 -20.89 7.65 -10.46
CA THR A 415 -21.55 6.57 -9.74
C THR A 415 -21.31 6.73 -8.24
N LEU A 416 -22.39 6.68 -7.44
CA LEU A 416 -22.40 7.12 -6.06
C LEU A 416 -22.70 5.97 -5.11
N LEU A 417 -21.82 5.74 -4.14
CA LEU A 417 -22.00 4.81 -3.03
C LEU A 417 -22.28 5.61 -1.75
N THR A 418 -23.41 5.33 -1.11
CA THR A 418 -23.75 5.83 0.22
C THR A 418 -23.68 4.67 1.22
N LEU A 419 -22.94 4.85 2.30
CA LEU A 419 -22.77 3.88 3.38
C LEU A 419 -23.34 4.47 4.66
N ASP A 420 -24.22 3.74 5.34
CA ASP A 420 -24.62 4.05 6.72
C ASP A 420 -23.79 3.15 7.65
N LEU A 421 -22.86 3.76 8.39
CA LEU A 421 -21.88 3.08 9.23
C LEU A 421 -22.27 3.18 10.70
N GLY A 422 -22.36 2.02 11.36
CA GLY A 422 -22.52 1.88 12.81
C GLY A 422 -21.24 1.38 13.48
N PRO A 423 -21.22 1.29 14.82
CA PRO A 423 -20.13 0.64 15.53
C PRO A 423 -20.05 -0.84 15.16
N GLY A 424 -18.84 -1.32 14.88
CA GLY A 424 -18.56 -2.74 14.69
C GLY A 424 -18.86 -3.55 15.94
N ASP A 425 -19.17 -4.84 15.75
CA ASP A 425 -19.27 -5.84 16.82
C ASP A 425 -17.90 -6.20 17.40
N GLY A 426 -16.82 -5.79 16.75
CA GLY A 426 -15.45 -5.83 17.27
C GLY A 426 -15.07 -7.25 17.69
N THR A 427 -15.16 -8.19 16.75
CA THR A 427 -14.78 -9.59 16.97
C THR A 427 -13.36 -9.65 17.57
N MET A 428 -13.21 -10.33 18.71
CA MET A 428 -11.94 -10.46 19.45
C MET A 428 -10.95 -11.44 18.77
N ASP A 429 -11.08 -11.65 17.46
CA ASP A 429 -10.25 -12.58 16.70
C ASP A 429 -9.03 -11.87 16.11
N LEU A 430 -7.85 -12.46 16.31
CA LEU A 430 -6.61 -12.01 15.69
C LEU A 430 -6.64 -12.15 14.17
N ALA A 431 -7.48 -13.02 13.61
CA ALA A 431 -7.70 -13.11 12.17
C ALA A 431 -8.21 -11.78 11.57
N GLY A 432 -8.82 -10.91 12.37
CA GLY A 432 -9.27 -9.59 11.96
C GLY A 432 -8.21 -8.49 12.07
N PHE A 433 -7.01 -8.78 12.60
CA PHE A 433 -5.92 -7.80 12.69
C PHE A 433 -5.43 -7.38 11.28
N PRO A 434 -5.16 -6.09 11.03
CA PRO A 434 -5.15 -4.97 11.97
C PRO A 434 -6.46 -4.19 12.10
N GLY A 435 -7.55 -4.70 11.56
CA GLY A 435 -8.83 -4.02 11.46
C GLY A 435 -9.33 -3.33 12.74
N PRO A 436 -9.18 -3.88 13.97
CA PRO A 436 -9.71 -3.22 15.17
C PRO A 436 -9.00 -1.91 15.49
N TYR A 437 -7.79 -1.72 14.95
CA TYR A 437 -6.94 -0.56 15.17
C TYR A 437 -7.01 0.43 14.00
N THR A 438 -7.88 0.18 13.02
CA THR A 438 -8.27 1.16 12.00
C THR A 438 -8.90 2.38 12.68
N GLY A 439 -8.46 3.59 12.31
CA GLY A 439 -8.78 4.82 13.03
C GLY A 439 -7.88 5.10 14.24
N GLY A 440 -6.78 4.37 14.40
CA GLY A 440 -5.71 4.69 15.35
C GLY A 440 -5.72 3.87 16.64
N ALA A 441 -4.54 3.84 17.26
CA ALA A 441 -4.29 3.22 18.56
C ALA A 441 -3.16 3.93 19.30
N LEU A 442 -3.17 3.83 20.63
CA LEU A 442 -2.02 4.20 21.44
C LEU A 442 -1.07 3.02 21.57
N TRP A 443 0.13 3.17 21.02
CA TRP A 443 1.25 2.28 21.21
C TRP A 443 1.98 2.62 22.49
N ILE A 444 2.20 1.60 23.31
CA ILE A 444 2.93 1.69 24.56
C ILE A 444 4.16 0.81 24.42
N LEU A 445 5.27 1.46 24.12
CA LEU A 445 6.58 0.83 23.93
C LEU A 445 7.29 0.65 25.28
N PRO A 446 8.19 -0.34 25.41
CA PRO A 446 8.96 -0.52 26.64
C PRO A 446 9.88 0.68 26.89
N ASP A 447 10.18 0.96 28.15
CA ASP A 447 11.05 2.09 28.52
C ASP A 447 12.53 1.88 28.11
N ARG A 448 12.91 0.64 27.79
CA ARG A 448 14.25 0.24 27.36
C ARG A 448 14.16 -0.91 26.35
N PRO A 449 13.75 -0.65 25.10
CA PRO A 449 13.60 -1.72 24.11
C PRO A 449 14.97 -2.33 23.77
N SER A 450 15.03 -3.65 23.71
CA SER A 450 16.15 -4.37 23.08
C SER A 450 16.19 -4.13 21.57
N PRO A 451 17.36 -4.32 20.92
CA PRO A 451 17.47 -4.28 19.46
C PRO A 451 16.48 -5.18 18.73
N GLU A 452 16.23 -6.38 19.24
CA GLU A 452 15.29 -7.36 18.69
C GLU A 452 13.85 -6.84 18.78
N THR A 453 13.47 -6.27 19.93
CA THR A 453 12.14 -5.65 20.09
C THR A 453 11.96 -4.44 19.18
N MET A 454 12.99 -3.59 19.03
CA MET A 454 12.95 -2.45 18.11
C MET A 454 12.76 -2.94 16.67
N ALA A 455 13.56 -3.90 16.21
CA ALA A 455 13.49 -4.43 14.86
C ALA A 455 12.11 -5.04 14.54
N GLY A 456 11.59 -5.90 15.43
CA GLY A 456 10.25 -6.49 15.27
C GLY A 456 9.15 -5.43 15.24
N THR A 457 9.17 -4.48 16.19
CA THR A 457 8.16 -3.40 16.24
C THR A 457 8.23 -2.50 15.00
N PHE A 458 9.42 -2.25 14.45
CA PHE A 458 9.59 -1.49 13.22
C PHE A 458 8.95 -2.17 12.02
N LEU A 459 9.20 -3.48 11.85
CA LEU A 459 8.62 -4.26 10.77
C LEU A 459 7.10 -4.34 10.91
N LEU A 460 6.59 -4.53 12.13
CA LEU A 460 5.16 -4.50 12.40
C LEU A 460 4.54 -3.15 12.03
N MET A 461 5.16 -2.04 12.43
CA MET A 461 4.66 -0.70 12.10
C MET A 461 4.67 -0.46 10.58
N ALA A 462 5.70 -0.92 9.86
CA ALA A 462 5.73 -0.87 8.40
C ALA A 462 4.64 -1.72 7.75
N GLN A 463 4.41 -2.93 8.25
CA GLN A 463 3.32 -3.77 7.76
C GLN A 463 1.96 -3.11 8.01
N LEU A 464 1.76 -2.51 9.19
CA LEU A 464 0.55 -1.78 9.50
C LEU A 464 0.33 -0.56 8.62
N GLY A 465 1.38 0.20 8.32
CA GLY A 465 1.29 1.29 7.35
C GLY A 465 0.80 0.81 5.99
N ARG A 466 1.27 -0.36 5.54
CA ARG A 466 0.86 -0.98 4.28
C ARG A 466 -0.62 -1.34 4.26
N GLU A 467 -1.11 -1.95 5.34
CA GLU A 467 -2.49 -2.46 5.45
C GLU A 467 -3.52 -1.37 5.79
N LEU A 468 -3.16 -0.41 6.65
CA LEU A 468 -4.07 0.62 7.16
C LEU A 468 -4.10 1.88 6.28
N GLY A 469 -3.14 2.08 5.39
CA GLY A 469 -3.09 3.27 4.56
C GLY A 469 -2.94 4.54 5.39
N GLU A 470 -3.78 5.53 5.16
CA GLU A 470 -3.77 6.82 5.90
C GLU A 470 -4.10 6.67 7.39
N ASP A 471 -4.82 5.61 7.79
CA ASP A 471 -5.20 5.43 9.19
C ASP A 471 -3.99 5.20 10.10
N ILE A 472 -2.83 4.83 9.55
CA ILE A 472 -1.58 4.70 10.30
C ILE A 472 -1.17 6.01 10.99
N LEU A 473 -1.56 7.16 10.45
CA LEU A 473 -1.25 8.48 11.01
C LEU A 473 -1.94 8.73 12.36
N TYR A 474 -3.04 8.04 12.63
CA TYR A 474 -3.78 8.16 13.88
C TYR A 474 -3.22 7.27 15.00
N HIS A 475 -2.18 6.48 14.70
CA HIS A 475 -1.46 5.73 15.72
C HIS A 475 -0.48 6.65 16.46
N ARG A 476 -0.71 6.79 17.76
CA ARG A 476 0.16 7.58 18.64
C ARG A 476 1.10 6.64 19.37
N LEU A 477 2.34 7.06 19.58
CA LEU A 477 3.33 6.26 20.28
C LEU A 477 3.82 6.98 21.52
N THR A 478 4.01 6.22 22.58
CA THR A 478 4.63 6.69 23.81
C THR A 478 5.38 5.55 24.48
N VAL A 479 6.32 5.89 25.35
CA VAL A 479 6.99 4.92 26.22
C VAL A 479 6.14 4.68 27.47
N ALA A 480 6.24 3.49 28.04
CA ALA A 480 5.34 3.06 29.10
C ALA A 480 5.34 3.97 30.35
N SER A 481 6.50 4.52 30.70
CA SER A 481 6.64 5.51 31.79
C SER A 481 5.97 6.86 31.53
N GLN A 482 5.71 7.20 30.26
CA GLN A 482 5.13 8.48 29.83
C GLN A 482 3.65 8.35 29.40
N ALA A 483 3.10 7.14 29.35
CA ALA A 483 1.75 6.90 28.89
C ALA A 483 0.70 7.55 29.83
N PRO A 484 -0.11 8.52 29.35
CA PRO A 484 -1.15 9.12 30.18
C PRO A 484 -2.25 8.09 30.48
N ARG A 485 -2.49 7.80 31.76
CA ARG A 485 -3.51 6.81 32.16
C ARG A 485 -4.92 7.11 31.62
N ALA A 486 -5.28 8.38 31.55
CA ALA A 486 -6.57 8.82 31.01
C ALA A 486 -6.76 8.51 29.52
N ASP A 487 -5.68 8.27 28.77
CA ASP A 487 -5.75 7.97 27.33
C ASP A 487 -6.05 6.48 27.08
N LEU A 488 -5.81 5.61 28.06
CA LEU A 488 -6.09 4.16 27.97
C LEU A 488 -7.60 3.85 27.90
N GLU A 489 -8.43 4.76 28.44
CA GLU A 489 -9.90 4.62 28.46
C GLU A 489 -10.58 5.15 27.20
N LYS A 490 -9.82 5.81 26.30
CA LYS A 490 -10.38 6.63 25.21
C LYS A 490 -10.15 6.07 23.82
N GLN A 491 -9.35 5.02 23.66
CA GLN A 491 -8.95 4.48 22.36
C GLN A 491 -8.43 3.05 22.49
N ASN A 492 -8.16 2.40 21.35
CA ASN A 492 -7.47 1.12 21.32
C ASN A 492 -6.01 1.25 21.75
N VAL A 493 -5.46 0.20 22.38
CA VAL A 493 -4.09 0.19 22.89
C VAL A 493 -3.33 -0.99 22.27
N ILE A 494 -2.08 -0.76 21.89
CA ILE A 494 -1.13 -1.80 21.49
C ILE A 494 0.07 -1.70 22.45
N ALA A 495 0.26 -2.68 23.31
CA ALA A 495 1.35 -2.70 24.27
C ALA A 495 2.40 -3.73 23.86
N VAL A 496 3.66 -3.29 23.77
CA VAL A 496 4.79 -4.11 23.29
C VAL A 496 5.84 -4.24 24.38
N GLY A 497 6.50 -5.39 24.48
CA GLY A 497 7.67 -5.59 25.33
C GLY A 497 7.47 -6.65 26.41
N LEU A 498 8.35 -6.65 27.41
CA LEU A 498 8.26 -7.53 28.58
C LEU A 498 7.54 -6.82 29.73
N PRO A 499 6.83 -7.54 30.63
CA PRO A 499 6.24 -6.94 31.83
C PRO A 499 7.22 -6.17 32.71
N ALA A 500 8.49 -6.58 32.75
CA ALA A 500 9.54 -5.91 33.52
C ALA A 500 9.92 -4.52 32.96
N GLU A 501 9.58 -4.24 31.69
CA GLU A 501 10.00 -3.05 30.96
C GLU A 501 8.81 -2.20 30.50
N ASN A 502 7.59 -2.73 30.66
CA ASN A 502 6.35 -2.07 30.33
C ASN A 502 5.33 -2.28 31.46
N PRO A 503 5.15 -1.28 32.37
CA PRO A 503 4.22 -1.36 33.49
C PRO A 503 2.76 -1.64 33.11
N ILE A 504 2.34 -1.28 31.89
CA ILE A 504 1.00 -1.59 31.40
C ILE A 504 0.85 -3.10 31.19
N LEU A 505 1.87 -3.75 30.63
CA LEU A 505 1.88 -5.21 30.48
C LEU A 505 1.91 -5.93 31.84
N ALA A 506 2.66 -5.41 32.81
CA ALA A 506 2.66 -5.96 34.17
C ALA A 506 1.27 -5.90 34.83
N GLU A 507 0.50 -4.83 34.60
CA GLU A 507 -0.86 -4.68 35.15
C GLU A 507 -1.88 -5.64 34.54
N VAL A 508 -1.73 -5.98 33.26
CA VAL A 508 -2.70 -6.83 32.54
C VAL A 508 -2.25 -8.28 32.43
N ALA A 509 -1.04 -8.63 32.88
CA ALA A 509 -0.43 -9.94 32.69
C ALA A 509 -1.33 -11.10 33.11
N ASP A 510 -2.05 -10.99 34.24
CA ASP A 510 -2.93 -12.04 34.75
C ASP A 510 -4.35 -12.01 34.17
N LYS A 511 -4.67 -11.02 33.33
CA LYS A 511 -5.97 -10.84 32.68
C LYS A 511 -6.01 -11.40 31.25
N LEU A 512 -4.85 -11.79 30.72
CA LEU A 512 -4.72 -12.32 29.37
C LEU A 512 -5.17 -13.79 29.30
N PRO A 513 -5.71 -14.26 28.16
CA PRO A 513 -6.04 -15.66 27.93
C PRO A 513 -4.88 -16.61 28.25
N TYR A 514 -3.65 -16.21 27.91
CA TYR A 514 -2.42 -16.86 28.31
C TYR A 514 -1.57 -15.91 29.17
N PRO A 515 -1.57 -16.07 30.51
CA PRO A 515 -0.87 -15.12 31.37
C PRO A 515 0.63 -14.99 31.07
N LEU A 516 1.17 -13.77 31.03
CA LEU A 516 2.58 -13.56 30.66
C LEU A 516 3.58 -14.22 31.63
N GLY A 517 3.20 -14.41 32.89
CA GLY A 517 4.02 -15.17 33.85
C GLY A 517 4.23 -16.64 33.45
N ALA A 518 3.29 -17.20 32.69
CA ALA A 518 3.38 -18.56 32.14
C ALA A 518 4.31 -18.65 30.91
N LEU A 519 4.63 -17.52 30.26
CA LEU A 519 5.61 -17.47 29.17
C LEU A 519 7.05 -17.59 29.67
N SER A 520 7.31 -17.43 30.98
CA SER A 520 8.66 -17.48 31.51
C SER A 520 9.33 -18.84 31.24
N SER A 521 10.63 -18.81 30.97
CA SER A 521 11.48 -20.01 30.77
C SER A 521 11.51 -20.99 31.96
N SER A 522 10.88 -20.62 33.08
CA SER A 522 10.72 -21.41 34.31
C SER A 522 9.30 -21.98 34.53
N GLY A 523 8.33 -21.68 33.65
CA GLY A 523 6.93 -22.07 33.79
C GLY A 523 6.61 -23.49 33.27
N ALA A 524 6.85 -24.50 34.10
CA ALA A 524 6.15 -25.79 34.25
C ALA A 524 5.23 -26.39 33.15
N ILE A 525 5.56 -26.30 31.86
CA ILE A 525 5.15 -27.31 30.86
C ILE A 525 6.41 -27.99 30.37
N GLN A 526 6.72 -29.18 30.92
CA GLN A 526 7.80 -30.02 30.41
C GLN A 526 7.61 -30.23 28.91
N GLY A 527 8.46 -29.61 28.09
CA GLY A 527 8.48 -29.77 26.64
C GLY A 527 7.97 -28.58 25.82
N ALA A 528 7.40 -27.53 26.43
CA ALA A 528 7.04 -26.32 25.68
C ALA A 528 8.27 -25.44 25.48
N LYS A 529 8.61 -25.12 24.22
CA LYS A 529 9.64 -24.13 23.92
C LYS A 529 9.15 -22.74 24.37
N PRO A 530 10.04 -21.84 24.84
CA PRO A 530 9.67 -20.45 25.09
C PRO A 530 9.05 -19.86 23.82
N VAL A 531 7.92 -19.15 23.95
CA VAL A 531 7.16 -18.59 22.83
C VAL A 531 7.05 -17.07 22.95
N GLY A 532 6.95 -16.42 21.79
CA GLY A 532 6.37 -15.08 21.68
C GLY A 532 4.85 -15.19 21.74
N ALA A 533 4.18 -14.13 22.19
CA ALA A 533 2.74 -14.09 22.36
C ALA A 533 2.17 -12.82 21.73
N VAL A 534 1.14 -13.00 20.91
CA VAL A 534 0.26 -11.93 20.44
C VAL A 534 -1.13 -12.26 20.96
N GLU A 535 -1.67 -11.39 21.81
CA GLU A 535 -2.95 -11.62 22.47
C GLU A 535 -3.83 -10.38 22.38
N GLN A 536 -5.12 -10.58 22.11
CA GLN A 536 -6.08 -9.49 22.03
C GLN A 536 -7.20 -9.72 23.05
N ILE A 537 -7.50 -8.68 23.83
CA ILE A 537 -8.63 -8.67 24.77
C ILE A 537 -9.44 -7.39 24.63
N ALA A 538 -10.65 -7.39 25.19
CA ALA A 538 -11.35 -6.13 25.49
C ALA A 538 -10.47 -5.30 26.44
N SER A 539 -10.34 -4.00 26.17
CA SER A 539 -9.52 -3.12 27.00
C SER A 539 -9.99 -3.17 28.46
N PRO A 540 -9.10 -3.45 29.44
CA PRO A 540 -9.46 -3.48 30.85
C PRO A 540 -9.92 -2.12 31.40
N TRP A 541 -9.59 -1.04 30.68
CA TRP A 541 -9.91 0.33 31.08
C TRP A 541 -11.25 0.78 30.47
N ASN A 542 -11.61 0.27 29.30
CA ASN A 542 -12.92 0.50 28.68
C ASN A 542 -13.25 -0.59 27.66
N ALA A 543 -14.27 -1.41 27.93
CA ALA A 543 -14.63 -2.58 27.12
C ALA A 543 -15.07 -2.24 25.67
N ARG A 544 -15.32 -0.96 25.34
CA ARG A 544 -15.55 -0.53 23.95
C ARG A 544 -14.28 -0.64 23.09
N TYR A 545 -13.12 -0.49 23.69
CA TYR A 545 -11.83 -0.53 22.99
C TYR A 545 -11.17 -1.91 23.11
N ARG A 546 -10.07 -2.08 22.39
CA ARG A 546 -9.26 -3.30 22.38
C ARG A 546 -7.86 -3.03 22.91
N LEU A 547 -7.29 -4.04 23.54
CA LEU A 547 -5.89 -4.09 23.91
C LEU A 547 -5.24 -5.24 23.15
N LEU A 548 -4.25 -4.94 22.31
CA LEU A 548 -3.30 -5.91 21.79
C LEU A 548 -2.07 -5.93 22.70
N VAL A 549 -1.65 -7.13 23.08
CA VAL A 549 -0.39 -7.38 23.78
C VAL A 549 0.53 -8.13 22.84
N ILE A 550 1.72 -7.60 22.65
CA ILE A 550 2.82 -8.25 21.93
C ILE A 550 3.96 -8.42 22.93
N SER A 551 4.19 -9.66 23.34
CA SER A 551 5.17 -9.98 24.39
C SER A 551 5.86 -11.31 24.12
N GLY A 552 6.67 -11.77 25.07
CA GLY A 552 7.39 -13.03 24.95
C GLY A 552 8.12 -13.40 26.23
N ALA A 553 8.76 -14.57 26.22
CA ALA A 553 9.57 -15.04 27.33
C ALA A 553 10.87 -14.22 27.52
N ASN A 554 11.34 -13.58 26.44
CA ASN A 554 12.52 -12.73 26.36
C ASN A 554 12.40 -11.79 25.15
N ASP A 555 13.33 -10.85 25.04
CA ASP A 555 13.41 -9.85 23.96
C ASP A 555 13.39 -10.42 22.54
N GLU A 556 14.13 -11.51 22.29
CA GLU A 556 14.16 -12.18 20.99
C GLU A 556 12.75 -12.65 20.58
N LEU A 557 11.97 -13.14 21.56
CA LEU A 557 10.62 -13.63 21.32
C LEU A 557 9.58 -12.52 21.24
N VAL A 558 9.80 -11.38 21.88
CA VAL A 558 9.00 -10.16 21.64
C VAL A 558 9.20 -9.72 20.18
N GLY A 559 10.46 -9.62 19.73
CA GLY A 559 10.79 -9.22 18.37
C GLY A 559 10.34 -10.20 17.28
N ARG A 560 10.07 -11.47 17.62
CA ARG A 560 9.47 -12.46 16.71
C ARG A 560 7.93 -12.47 16.75
N ALA A 561 7.34 -12.03 17.86
CA ALA A 561 5.90 -11.92 18.00
C ALA A 561 5.36 -10.67 17.28
N ALA A 562 6.12 -9.57 17.35
CA ALA A 562 5.97 -8.40 16.49
C ALA A 562 6.36 -8.75 15.05
#